data_AF-A0A8S2RQQ0-F1
#
_entry.id   AF-A0A8S2RQQ0-F1
#
_cell.length_a   1.000
_cell.length_b   1.000
_cell.length_c   1.000
_cell.angle_alpha   90.00
_cell.angle_beta   90.00
_cell.angle_gamma   90.00
#
_symmetry.space_group_name_H-M   'P 1'
#
loop_
_entity.id
_entity.type
_entity.pdbx_description
1 polymer ?
#
loop_
_entity_poly.entity_id
_entity_poly.type
_entity_poly.pdbx_seq_one_letter_code
_entity_poly.pdbx_strand_id
1 'polypeptide(L)'
;RRTYNNLKDRYWWPNMKDTIRNYLHSCLQCQKFNFARHKSFGFLHPIESPSGPFQMIGMDYSGPFPITSQGNKYVLAITDYFTKWVIAIPTEKQNAQTTAEVLHEHY
;
A
#
# COMPACT_ATOMS: atom_id res chain seq x y z
N ARG A 1 -11.55 -20.82 15.71
CA ARG A 1 -11.97 -20.37 17.07
C ARG A 1 -13.47 -20.04 17.11
N ARG A 2 -13.97 -19.13 16.27
CA ARG A 2 -15.41 -18.74 16.24
C ARG A 2 -16.38 -19.93 16.11
N THR A 3 -16.18 -20.82 15.15
CA THR A 3 -17.04 -21.99 14.93
C THR A 3 -17.12 -22.92 16.13
N TYR A 4 -16.00 -23.19 16.79
CA TYR A 4 -15.97 -24.00 18.01
C TYR A 4 -16.76 -23.35 19.16
N ASN A 5 -16.58 -22.04 19.37
CA ASN A 5 -17.28 -21.31 20.42
C ASN A 5 -18.80 -21.31 20.21
N ASN A 6 -19.29 -21.29 18.96
CA ASN A 6 -20.72 -21.34 18.68
C ASN A 6 -21.34 -22.72 18.97
N LEU A 7 -20.55 -23.79 18.89
CA LEU A 7 -21.02 -25.17 19.02
C LEU A 7 -20.90 -25.70 20.45
N LYS A 8 -19.86 -25.28 21.20
CA LYS A 8 -19.54 -25.85 22.52
C LYS A 8 -20.63 -25.68 23.59
N ASP A 9 -21.50 -24.68 23.45
CA ASP A 9 -22.55 -24.41 24.43
C ASP A 9 -23.76 -25.34 24.27
N ARG A 10 -23.87 -26.06 23.14
CA ARG A 10 -25.01 -26.92 22.80
C ARG A 10 -24.64 -28.37 22.48
N TYR A 11 -23.38 -28.61 22.13
CA TYR A 11 -22.91 -29.93 21.67
C TYR A 11 -21.56 -30.26 22.27
N TRP A 12 -21.33 -31.55 22.50
CA TRP A 12 -20.04 -32.09 22.91
C TRP A 12 -19.83 -33.48 22.32
N TRP A 13 -18.61 -33.74 21.85
CA TRP A 13 -18.13 -35.06 21.47
C TRP A 13 -16.60 -35.14 21.58
N PRO A 14 -16.01 -36.35 21.68
CA PRO A 14 -14.56 -36.52 21.69
C PRO A 14 -13.90 -35.89 20.45
N ASN A 15 -12.81 -35.16 20.63
CA ASN A 15 -12.05 -34.48 19.56
C ASN A 15 -12.83 -33.41 18.76
N MET A 16 -13.94 -32.88 19.29
CA MET A 16 -14.75 -31.84 18.63
C MET A 16 -13.95 -30.66 18.07
N LYS A 17 -12.95 -30.18 18.82
CA LYS A 17 -12.07 -29.08 18.36
C LYS A 17 -11.33 -29.46 17.07
N ASP A 18 -10.81 -30.68 17.00
CA ASP A 18 -10.00 -31.16 15.87
C ASP A 18 -10.88 -31.47 14.67
N THR A 19 -12.05 -32.08 14.88
CA THR A 19 -13.05 -32.30 13.81
C THR A 19 -13.45 -30.96 13.16
N ILE A 20 -13.80 -29.96 13.97
CA ILE A 20 -14.16 -28.63 13.46
C ILE A 20 -12.99 -27.99 12.73
N ARG A 21 -11.76 -28.10 13.26
CA ARG A 21 -10.57 -27.57 12.59
C ARG A 21 -10.37 -28.22 11.22
N ASN A 22 -10.44 -29.55 11.13
CA ASN A 22 -10.23 -30.31 9.90
C ASN A 22 -11.30 -29.95 8.85
N TYR A 23 -12.56 -29.84 9.26
CA TYR A 23 -13.64 -29.40 8.36
C TYR A 23 -13.39 -27.99 7.81
N LEU A 24 -12.97 -27.04 8.66
CA LEU A 24 -12.65 -25.68 8.21
C LEU A 24 -11.45 -25.64 7.25
N HIS A 25 -10.48 -26.54 7.40
CA HIS A 25 -9.36 -26.70 6.46
C HIS A 25 -9.79 -27.31 5.13
N SER A 26 -10.76 -28.24 5.13
CA SER A 26 -11.26 -28.86 3.89
C SER A 26 -12.34 -28.05 3.18
N CYS A 27 -12.97 -27.09 3.84
CA CYS A 27 -14.04 -26.29 3.24
C CYS A 27 -13.51 -25.24 2.25
N LEU A 28 -13.70 -25.50 0.96
CA LEU A 28 -13.26 -24.62 -0.14
C LEU A 28 -13.77 -23.18 -0.02
N GLN A 29 -15.03 -22.99 0.37
CA GLN A 29 -15.61 -21.66 0.56
C GLN A 29 -14.91 -20.93 1.71
N CYS A 30 -14.70 -21.60 2.85
CA CYS A 30 -13.97 -21.01 3.96
C CYS A 30 -12.54 -20.65 3.56
N GLN A 31 -11.81 -21.52 2.86
CA GLN A 31 -10.44 -21.23 2.42
C GLN A 31 -10.38 -20.06 1.42
N LYS A 32 -11.35 -19.95 0.51
CA LYS A 32 -11.40 -18.87 -0.50
C LYS A 32 -11.68 -17.50 0.10
N PHE A 33 -12.57 -17.41 1.08
CA PHE A 33 -13.06 -16.13 1.59
C PHE A 33 -12.52 -15.73 2.96
N ASN A 34 -11.92 -16.68 3.70
CA ASN A 34 -11.38 -16.46 5.04
C ASN A 34 -9.86 -16.61 5.06
N PHE A 35 -9.19 -15.98 4.09
CA PHE A 35 -7.73 -15.86 4.09
C PHE A 35 -7.29 -14.82 5.12
N ALA A 36 -6.11 -15.04 5.71
CA ALA A 36 -5.49 -14.02 6.56
C ALA A 36 -5.29 -12.74 5.74
N ARG A 37 -5.91 -11.62 6.17
CA ARG A 37 -5.88 -10.34 5.43
C ARG A 37 -4.45 -9.85 5.16
N HIS A 38 -3.50 -10.21 6.01
CA HIS A 38 -2.07 -9.94 5.80
C HIS A 38 -1.23 -11.11 6.32
N LYS A 39 -0.08 -11.34 5.69
CA LYS A 39 1.04 -12.04 6.35
C LYS A 39 1.48 -11.22 7.56
N SER A 40 2.15 -11.85 8.52
CA SER A 40 2.85 -11.10 9.58
C SER A 40 3.73 -10.03 8.92
N PHE A 41 3.61 -8.78 9.35
CA PHE A 41 4.46 -7.70 8.85
C PHE A 41 5.93 -8.10 9.05
N GLY A 42 6.68 -8.22 7.96
CA GLY A 42 8.13 -8.41 8.00
C GLY A 42 8.84 -7.09 8.32
N PHE A 43 10.16 -7.11 8.38
CA PHE A 43 10.96 -5.88 8.45
C PHE A 43 10.84 -5.09 7.14
N LEU A 44 10.75 -3.76 7.25
CA LEU A 44 10.90 -2.88 6.09
C LEU A 44 12.34 -2.96 5.59
N HIS A 45 12.53 -2.95 4.28
CA HIS A 45 13.85 -2.78 3.66
C HIS A 45 14.08 -1.28 3.42
N PRO A 46 14.92 -0.62 4.22
CA PRO A 46 15.18 0.80 4.04
C PRO A 46 15.95 1.05 2.73
N ILE A 47 15.66 2.17 2.08
CA ILE A 47 16.45 2.66 0.96
C ILE A 47 17.73 3.26 1.53
N GLU A 48 18.89 2.83 1.03
CA GLU A 48 20.16 3.41 1.43
C GLU A 48 20.20 4.89 1.06
N SER A 49 20.64 5.72 2.02
CA SER A 49 20.70 7.16 1.77
C SER A 49 21.83 7.45 0.76
N PRO A 50 21.58 8.27 -0.27
CA PRO A 50 22.63 8.70 -1.19
C PRO A 50 23.77 9.42 -0.46
N SER A 51 24.93 9.53 -1.09
CA SER A 51 26.13 10.17 -0.52
C SER A 51 26.19 11.69 -0.73
N GLY A 52 25.29 12.25 -1.54
CA GLY A 52 25.20 13.69 -1.77
C GLY A 52 23.88 14.10 -2.43
N PRO A 53 23.62 15.42 -2.51
CA PRO A 53 22.42 15.96 -3.14
C PRO A 53 22.27 15.48 -4.59
N PHE A 54 21.02 15.25 -5.02
CA PHE A 54 20.62 14.96 -6.40
C PHE A 54 21.13 13.64 -6.98
N GLN A 55 21.80 12.79 -6.19
CA GLN A 55 22.16 11.43 -6.60
C GLN A 55 20.95 10.50 -6.70
N MET A 56 19.91 10.78 -5.91
CA MET A 56 18.65 10.04 -5.94
C MET A 56 17.49 10.97 -5.60
N ILE A 57 16.52 11.03 -6.52
CA ILE A 57 15.26 11.73 -6.32
C ILE A 57 14.10 10.74 -6.37
N GLY A 58 13.10 10.94 -5.52
CA GLY A 58 11.80 10.28 -5.63
C GLY A 58 10.79 11.24 -6.22
N MET A 59 9.98 10.76 -7.15
CA MET A 59 8.91 11.53 -7.77
C MET A 59 7.60 10.78 -7.62
N ASP A 60 6.56 11.46 -7.15
CA ASP A 60 5.23 10.87 -7.05
C ASP A 60 4.14 11.90 -7.35
N TYR A 61 3.05 11.42 -7.95
CA TYR A 61 1.88 12.25 -8.21
C TYR A 61 0.83 12.03 -7.14
N SER A 62 0.27 13.13 -6.65
CA SER A 62 -0.96 13.11 -5.88
C SER A 62 -2.13 13.69 -6.69
N GLY A 63 -3.29 13.05 -6.60
CA GLY A 63 -4.53 13.50 -7.25
C GLY A 63 -5.33 12.34 -7.85
N PRO A 64 -6.37 12.65 -8.66
CA PRO A 64 -6.79 13.99 -9.05
C PRO A 64 -7.44 14.78 -7.89
N PHE A 65 -7.10 16.07 -7.78
CA PHE A 65 -7.70 17.06 -6.90
C PHE A 65 -8.78 17.88 -7.63
N PRO A 66 -9.57 18.71 -6.91
CA PRO A 66 -10.39 19.72 -7.56
C PRO A 66 -9.57 20.59 -8.51
N ILE A 67 -10.12 20.85 -9.68
CA ILE A 67 -9.43 21.60 -10.74
C ILE A 67 -9.28 23.06 -10.31
N THR A 68 -8.06 23.58 -10.37
CA THR A 68 -7.77 25.00 -10.12
C THR A 68 -8.21 25.88 -11.29
N SER A 69 -8.23 27.20 -11.12
CA SER A 69 -8.51 28.15 -12.21
C SER A 69 -7.53 28.03 -13.39
N GLN A 70 -6.33 27.48 -13.15
CA GLN A 70 -5.30 27.23 -14.16
C GLN A 70 -5.36 25.81 -14.74
N GLY A 71 -6.44 25.05 -14.49
CA GLY A 71 -6.59 23.69 -15.04
C GLY A 71 -5.82 22.59 -14.30
N ASN A 72 -4.93 22.94 -13.37
CA ASN A 72 -4.16 21.95 -12.59
C ASN A 72 -5.07 21.10 -11.71
N LYS A 73 -4.80 19.79 -11.68
CA LYS A 73 -5.53 18.80 -10.88
C LYS A 73 -4.64 17.72 -10.27
N TYR A 74 -3.34 17.79 -10.48
CA TYR A 74 -2.36 16.93 -9.83
C TYR A 74 -1.28 17.78 -9.18
N VAL A 75 -0.53 17.17 -8.26
CA VAL A 75 0.70 17.72 -7.72
C VAL A 75 1.79 16.68 -7.93
N LEU A 76 2.84 17.05 -8.66
CA LEU A 76 4.08 16.28 -8.76
C LEU A 76 5.00 16.69 -7.60
N ALA A 77 5.21 15.79 -6.66
CA ALA A 77 6.18 15.97 -5.58
C ALA A 77 7.52 15.33 -5.99
N ILE A 78 8.59 16.13 -6.01
CA ILE A 78 9.96 15.69 -6.28
C ILE A 78 10.76 15.88 -5.00
N THR A 79 11.30 14.80 -4.46
CA THR A 79 12.05 14.80 -3.19
C THR A 79 13.49 14.35 -3.43
N ASP A 80 14.46 15.17 -3.06
CA ASP A 80 15.86 14.75 -2.99
C ASP A 80 16.09 13.87 -1.76
N TYR A 81 16.59 12.66 -1.95
CA TYR A 81 16.71 11.68 -0.87
C TYR A 81 17.84 11.99 0.11
N PHE A 82 18.82 12.82 -0.28
CA PHE A 82 19.90 13.23 0.61
C PHE A 82 19.45 14.35 1.56
N THR A 83 19.07 15.49 0.99
CA THR A 83 18.72 16.71 1.73
C THR A 83 17.32 16.69 2.31
N LYS A 84 16.45 15.78 1.82
CA LYS A 84 15.00 15.78 2.06
C LYS A 84 14.29 17.03 1.55
N TRP A 85 14.93 17.78 0.66
CA TRP A 85 14.32 18.92 -0.02
C TRP A 85 13.18 18.45 -0.92
N VAL A 86 12.02 19.09 -0.81
CA VAL A 86 10.81 18.75 -1.56
C VAL A 86 10.40 19.93 -2.42
N ILE A 87 10.14 19.66 -3.70
CA ILE A 87 9.49 20.57 -4.63
C ILE A 87 8.13 19.97 -4.98
N ALA A 88 7.06 20.75 -4.85
CA ALA A 88 5.71 20.33 -5.18
C ALA A 88 5.16 21.23 -6.30
N ILE A 89 4.95 20.64 -7.48
CA ILE A 89 4.57 21.36 -8.70
C ILE A 89 3.15 20.98 -9.11
N PRO A 90 2.22 21.94 -9.24
CA PRO A 90 0.88 21.67 -9.73
C PRO A 90 0.92 21.36 -11.23
N THR A 91 0.21 20.32 -11.68
CA THR A 91 0.13 19.96 -13.10
C THR A 91 -1.30 19.64 -13.54
N GLU A 92 -1.60 19.89 -14.81
CA GLU A 92 -2.86 19.50 -15.45
C GLU A 92 -2.91 18.00 -15.75
N LYS A 93 -1.75 17.39 -16.02
CA LYS A 93 -1.60 16.01 -16.51
C LYS A 93 -0.57 15.24 -15.69
N GLN A 94 -0.82 13.94 -15.50
CA GLN A 94 0.13 12.98 -14.93
C GLN A 94 0.67 12.07 -16.04
N ASN A 95 1.57 12.60 -16.87
CA ASN A 95 2.16 11.84 -17.98
C ASN A 95 3.67 12.10 -18.09
N ALA A 96 4.35 11.27 -18.87
CA ALA A 96 5.80 11.31 -19.00
C ALA A 96 6.32 12.65 -19.54
N GLN A 97 5.60 13.27 -20.49
CA GLN A 97 6.01 14.53 -21.08
C GLN A 97 5.99 15.67 -20.04
N THR A 98 4.88 15.85 -19.33
CA THR A 98 4.75 16.86 -18.27
C THR A 98 5.77 16.63 -17.16
N THR A 99 6.02 15.37 -16.76
CA THR A 99 7.07 15.06 -15.77
C THR A 99 8.47 15.45 -16.27
N ALA A 100 8.79 15.18 -17.54
CA ALA A 100 10.09 15.52 -18.12
C ALA A 100 10.30 17.03 -18.24
N GLU A 101 9.26 17.78 -18.64
CA GLU A 101 9.26 19.25 -18.69
C GLU A 101 9.52 19.84 -17.30
N VAL A 102 8.75 19.39 -16.29
CA VAL A 102 8.95 19.84 -14.89
C VAL A 102 10.35 19.48 -14.39
N LEU A 103 10.85 18.28 -14.69
CA LEU A 103 12.18 17.88 -14.25
C LEU A 103 13.25 18.77 -14.87
N HIS A 104 13.18 19.04 -16.18
CA HIS A 104 14.14 19.89 -16.88
C HIS A 104 14.14 21.35 -16.42
N GLU A 105 12.99 21.89 -15.99
CA GLU A 105 12.88 23.25 -15.49
C GLU A 105 13.45 23.42 -14.08
N HIS A 106 13.38 22.37 -13.26
CA HIS A 106 13.76 22.41 -11.84
C HIS A 106 15.10 21.72 -11.51
N TYR A 107 15.68 20.99 -12.47
CA TYR A 107 16.95 20.25 -12.36
C TYR A 107 17.78 20.37 -13.65
#